data_AF-A0A517P286-F1
#
_entry.id   AF-A0A517P286-F1
#
_cell.length_a   1.000
_cell.length_b   1.000
_cell.length_c   1.000
_cell.angle_alpha   90.00
_cell.angle_beta   90.00
_cell.angle_gamma   90.00
#
_symmetry.space_group_name_H-M   'P 1'
#
loop_
_entity.id
_entity.type
_entity.pdbx_description
1 polymer ?
#
loop_
_entity_poly.entity_id
_entity_poly.type
_entity_poly.pdbx_seq_one_letter_code
_entity_poly.pdbx_strand_id
1 'polypeptide(L)'
;MTAENEDEDIWQTIARYREELEFLRELLDPVNQLRDAGVFVEDLLKVHFPSPEIIEPSLGKLLRKRQKFLGRRLYRDADFAIRVRNSVSHTRRESMTDEKLLKGTEVFLKIASLHIDEIERKAGPKIVTESESPPKPAPLNRFESNSTDEAEPKSYATRIERKPSPMLDADGGDPHVTASTLAEYTFCPRAGVLTHEGGFSDPEEELPSLALLPWYEQAAIEEAYTHALYVLFACPVGLVAAVVILSLTLLGNPVYPLLLIVLVSGWTIFAWRAFRRWREIGNRRLAAQLATECNPVPGKNTFQPVDWWGLLLAGYEVRRPEAALNDERWKLSGKPRRILDKGTMSIPVHRIRKPEGPVLPQHIVRVMAHCHLIEATEGANSPFGIVLFGNTYQGMTVPNTNEHRERLHTALERVRAMIIESNAGERQPPEPVTGNVCSACHFGHPRSIALDDKTMRYEEPLDPAPFHNGKRAFHCDCGDRFNWKPKHDRNRKMRRLE
;
A
#
# COMPACT_ATOMS: atom_id res chain seq x y z
N MET A 1 41.86 -6.89 0.75
CA MET A 1 41.46 -7.03 -0.66
C MET A 1 42.52 -6.31 -1.46
N THR A 2 43.22 -7.04 -2.32
CA THR A 2 44.24 -6.49 -3.22
C THR A 2 43.55 -5.72 -4.34
N ALA A 3 44.14 -4.64 -4.85
CA ALA A 3 43.56 -3.82 -5.92
C ALA A 3 43.17 -4.65 -7.17
N GLU A 4 43.86 -5.77 -7.42
CA GLU A 4 43.55 -6.72 -8.49
C GLU A 4 42.14 -7.35 -8.36
N ASN A 5 41.64 -7.58 -7.13
CA ASN A 5 40.30 -8.12 -6.93
C ASN A 5 39.18 -7.09 -7.17
N GLU A 6 39.48 -5.79 -7.05
CA GLU A 6 38.49 -4.73 -7.31
C GLU A 6 38.30 -4.51 -8.83
N ASP A 7 39.38 -4.63 -9.61
CA ASP A 7 39.32 -4.48 -11.06
C ASP A 7 38.58 -5.64 -11.75
N GLU A 8 38.77 -6.88 -11.27
CA GLU A 8 38.05 -8.05 -11.80
C GLU A 8 36.53 -7.96 -11.54
N ASP A 9 36.13 -7.39 -10.39
CA ASP A 9 34.73 -7.20 -10.00
C ASP A 9 34.02 -6.15 -10.87
N ILE A 10 34.73 -5.10 -11.30
CA ILE A 10 34.17 -4.05 -12.17
C ILE A 10 33.81 -4.61 -13.55
N TRP A 11 34.68 -5.41 -14.16
CA TRP A 11 34.41 -5.99 -15.48
C TRP A 11 33.28 -7.02 -15.47
N GLN A 12 33.17 -7.81 -14.41
CA GLN A 12 32.02 -8.70 -14.21
C GLN A 12 30.73 -7.90 -14.04
N THR A 13 30.79 -6.78 -13.30
CA THR A 13 29.65 -5.87 -13.14
C THR A 13 29.23 -5.24 -14.47
N ILE A 14 30.18 -4.80 -15.32
CA ILE A 14 29.90 -4.27 -16.67
C ILE A 14 29.23 -5.34 -17.54
N ALA A 15 29.75 -6.57 -17.53
CA ALA A 15 29.17 -7.68 -18.30
C ALA A 15 27.72 -7.95 -17.88
N ARG A 16 27.45 -8.03 -16.57
CA ARG A 16 26.10 -8.18 -16.02
C ARG A 16 25.17 -7.04 -16.44
N TYR A 17 25.65 -5.80 -16.47
CA TYR A 17 24.84 -4.68 -16.94
C TYR A 17 24.51 -4.76 -18.44
N ARG A 18 25.41 -5.27 -19.27
CA ARG A 18 25.14 -5.49 -20.69
C ARG A 18 24.12 -6.62 -20.90
N GLU A 19 24.24 -7.71 -20.16
CA GLU A 19 23.26 -8.81 -20.17
C GLU A 19 21.86 -8.35 -19.74
N GLU A 20 21.76 -7.61 -18.63
CA GLU A 20 20.50 -7.04 -18.17
C GLU A 20 19.91 -6.07 -19.20
N LEU A 21 20.75 -5.29 -19.90
CA LEU A 21 20.30 -4.37 -20.93
C LEU A 21 19.71 -5.11 -22.14
N GLU A 22 20.28 -6.25 -22.56
CA GLU A 22 19.70 -7.09 -23.61
C GLU A 22 18.41 -7.78 -23.14
N PHE A 23 18.38 -8.31 -21.91
CA PHE A 23 17.17 -8.88 -21.32
C PHE A 23 16.00 -7.87 -21.32
N LEU A 24 16.27 -6.63 -20.93
CA LEU A 24 15.27 -5.57 -20.92
C LEU A 24 14.79 -5.22 -22.34
N ARG A 25 15.58 -5.44 -23.40
CA ARG A 25 15.12 -5.26 -24.80
C ARG A 25 14.17 -6.36 -25.24
N GLU A 26 14.31 -7.57 -24.70
CA GLU A 26 13.53 -8.75 -25.09
C GLU A 26 12.18 -8.88 -24.35
N LEU A 27 11.95 -8.08 -23.30
CA LEU A 27 10.67 -8.05 -22.57
C LEU A 27 9.48 -7.68 -23.48
N LEU A 28 8.50 -8.57 -23.57
CA LEU A 28 7.32 -8.43 -24.44
C LEU A 28 6.28 -7.42 -23.94
N ASP A 29 6.19 -7.17 -22.62
CA ASP A 29 5.22 -6.24 -22.04
C ASP A 29 5.81 -4.81 -21.95
N PRO A 30 5.33 -3.84 -22.74
CA PRO A 30 5.88 -2.48 -22.77
C PRO A 30 5.77 -1.74 -21.43
N VAL A 31 4.80 -2.10 -20.59
CA VAL A 31 4.58 -1.48 -19.28
C VAL A 31 5.67 -1.92 -18.31
N ASN A 32 5.85 -3.24 -18.17
CA ASN A 32 6.90 -3.82 -17.33
C ASN A 32 8.29 -3.42 -17.86
N GLN A 33 8.49 -3.46 -19.19
CA GLN A 33 9.73 -3.06 -19.83
C GLN A 33 10.13 -1.61 -19.49
N LEU A 34 9.19 -0.66 -19.58
CA LEU A 34 9.44 0.74 -19.22
C LEU A 34 9.77 0.90 -17.73
N ARG A 35 9.02 0.22 -16.85
CA ARG A 35 9.19 0.30 -15.40
C ARG A 35 10.58 -0.23 -15.01
N ASP A 36 10.93 -1.41 -15.52
CA ASP A 36 12.13 -2.14 -15.13
C ASP A 36 13.38 -1.48 -15.73
N ALA A 37 13.31 -0.96 -16.96
CA ALA A 37 14.35 -0.10 -17.53
C ALA A 37 14.57 1.18 -16.71
N GLY A 38 13.49 1.79 -16.19
CA GLY A 38 13.58 2.96 -15.32
C GLY A 38 14.25 2.66 -13.97
N VAL A 39 13.99 1.49 -13.37
CA VAL A 39 14.64 1.02 -12.14
C VAL A 39 16.12 0.73 -12.40
N PHE A 40 16.42 0.04 -13.50
CA PHE A 40 17.80 -0.29 -13.89
C PHE A 40 18.67 0.97 -14.04
N VAL A 41 18.18 2.01 -14.73
CA VAL A 41 18.91 3.29 -14.83
C VAL A 41 19.09 3.95 -13.46
N GLU A 42 18.08 3.87 -12.58
CA GLU A 42 18.15 4.45 -11.24
C GLU A 42 19.22 3.77 -10.38
N ASP A 43 19.28 2.44 -10.40
CA ASP A 43 20.26 1.66 -9.64
C ASP A 43 21.68 1.84 -10.19
N LEU A 44 21.84 1.80 -11.52
CA LEU A 44 23.11 2.09 -12.19
C LEU A 44 23.68 3.45 -11.75
N LEU A 45 22.84 4.48 -11.69
CA LEU A 45 23.23 5.83 -11.29
C LEU A 45 23.54 5.94 -9.79
N LYS A 46 22.77 5.25 -8.93
CA LYS A 46 23.02 5.25 -7.48
C LYS A 46 24.36 4.61 -7.13
N VAL A 47 24.70 3.50 -7.79
CA VAL A 47 25.92 2.73 -7.51
C VAL A 47 27.15 3.45 -8.04
N HIS A 48 27.15 3.83 -9.33
CA HIS A 48 28.38 4.30 -10.01
C HIS A 48 28.50 5.82 -10.09
N PHE A 49 27.43 6.55 -9.78
CA PHE A 49 27.41 8.02 -9.86
C PHE A 49 26.71 8.64 -8.63
N PRO A 50 27.11 8.26 -7.39
CA PRO A 50 26.47 8.75 -6.19
C PRO A 50 26.57 10.27 -6.07
N SER A 51 25.48 10.91 -5.65
CA SER A 51 25.46 12.35 -5.37
C SER A 51 25.35 12.56 -3.86
N PRO A 52 26.46 12.92 -3.16
CA PRO A 52 26.48 13.03 -1.70
C PRO A 52 25.52 14.09 -1.15
N GLU A 53 25.07 15.03 -1.99
CA GLU A 53 24.12 16.09 -1.64
C GLU A 53 22.66 15.60 -1.56
N ILE A 54 22.35 14.37 -1.96
CA ILE A 54 20.98 13.89 -2.10
C ILE A 54 20.75 12.65 -1.22
N ILE A 55 20.07 12.85 -0.09
CA ILE A 55 19.79 11.82 0.91
C ILE A 55 18.93 10.69 0.35
N GLU A 56 17.97 11.01 -0.54
CA GLU A 56 17.13 10.05 -1.26
C GLU A 56 16.96 10.51 -2.71
N PRO A 57 17.84 10.06 -3.63
CA PRO A 57 17.83 10.58 -4.98
C PRO A 57 16.77 9.86 -5.81
N SER A 58 15.70 10.59 -6.15
CA SER A 58 14.79 10.14 -7.21
C SER A 58 15.50 10.15 -8.57
N LEU A 59 15.11 9.25 -9.47
CA LEU A 59 15.68 9.16 -10.82
C LEU A 59 15.77 10.53 -11.54
N GLY A 60 14.74 11.37 -11.44
CA GLY A 60 14.76 12.71 -12.03
C GLY A 60 15.83 13.65 -11.45
N LYS A 61 16.16 13.54 -10.16
CA LYS A 61 17.26 14.30 -9.55
C LYS A 61 18.63 13.78 -10.01
N LEU A 62 18.79 12.46 -10.11
CA LEU A 62 20.02 11.83 -10.63
C LEU A 62 20.30 12.27 -12.06
N LEU A 63 19.29 12.18 -12.95
CA LEU A 63 19.43 12.59 -14.35
C LEU A 63 19.71 14.10 -14.50
N ARG A 64 19.17 14.95 -13.60
CA ARG A 64 19.48 16.39 -13.59
C ARG A 64 20.95 16.67 -13.26
N LYS A 65 21.54 15.95 -12.30
CA LYS A 65 22.98 16.06 -12.01
C LYS A 65 23.83 15.60 -13.20
N ARG A 66 23.31 14.66 -14.00
CA ARG A 66 23.94 14.12 -15.21
C ARG A 66 23.55 14.88 -16.49
N GLN A 67 22.90 16.04 -16.38
CA GLN A 67 22.43 16.81 -17.54
C GLN A 67 23.55 17.20 -18.52
N LYS A 68 24.73 17.61 -18.01
CA LYS A 68 25.87 17.97 -18.86
C LYS A 68 26.39 16.76 -19.64
N PHE A 69 26.44 15.59 -19.00
CA PHE A 69 26.89 14.34 -19.62
C PHE A 69 25.93 13.86 -20.71
N LEU A 70 24.62 13.86 -20.42
CA LEU A 70 23.58 13.42 -21.36
C LEU A 70 23.44 14.35 -22.57
N GLY A 71 23.81 15.62 -22.43
CA GLY A 71 23.54 16.65 -23.43
C GLY A 71 22.06 17.07 -23.45
N ARG A 72 21.78 18.19 -24.13
CA ARG A 72 20.48 18.85 -24.08
C ARG A 72 19.33 18.01 -24.65
N ARG A 73 19.59 17.27 -25.74
CA ARG A 73 18.57 16.46 -26.44
C ARG A 73 18.16 15.26 -25.60
N LEU A 74 19.11 14.40 -25.24
CA LEU A 74 18.81 13.18 -24.48
C LEU A 74 18.27 13.48 -23.08
N TYR A 75 18.70 14.58 -22.44
CA TYR A 75 18.10 15.01 -21.17
C TYR A 75 16.61 15.40 -21.31
N ARG A 76 16.23 16.05 -22.41
CA ARG A 76 14.81 16.37 -22.69
C ARG A 76 14.00 15.11 -22.96
N ASP A 77 14.59 14.13 -23.64
CA ASP A 77 13.97 12.83 -23.87
C ASP A 77 13.84 12.03 -22.56
N ALA A 78 14.83 12.12 -21.67
CA ALA A 78 14.79 11.51 -20.34
C ALA A 78 13.64 12.05 -19.47
N ASP A 79 13.39 13.36 -19.52
CA ASP A 79 12.26 14.01 -18.87
C ASP A 79 10.91 13.52 -19.43
N PHE A 80 10.84 13.25 -20.74
CA PHE A 80 9.70 12.57 -21.34
C PHE A 80 9.52 11.14 -20.79
N ALA A 81 10.59 10.32 -20.79
CA ALA A 81 10.53 8.95 -20.29
C ALA A 81 10.10 8.87 -18.81
N ILE A 82 10.60 9.78 -17.96
CA ILE A 82 10.17 9.89 -16.55
C ILE A 82 8.68 10.22 -16.44
N ARG A 83 8.15 11.15 -17.25
CA ARG A 83 6.71 11.46 -17.25
C ARG A 83 5.87 10.25 -17.66
N VAL A 84 6.30 9.51 -18.69
CA VAL A 84 5.61 8.29 -19.13
C VAL A 84 5.64 7.24 -18.00
N ARG A 85 6.81 6.94 -17.41
CA ARG A 85 6.94 6.02 -16.27
C ARG A 85 6.02 6.43 -15.10
N ASN A 86 6.04 7.69 -14.70
CA ASN A 86 5.22 8.17 -13.59
C ASN A 86 3.72 8.13 -13.90
N SER A 87 3.31 8.32 -15.17
CA SER A 87 1.91 8.19 -15.56
C SER A 87 1.40 6.75 -15.46
N VAL A 88 2.26 5.77 -15.77
CA VAL A 88 1.99 4.34 -15.59
C VAL A 88 1.84 4.01 -14.10
N SER A 89 2.73 4.50 -13.24
CA SER A 89 2.71 4.22 -11.79
C SER A 89 1.54 4.88 -11.03
N HIS A 90 0.87 5.89 -11.59
CA HIS A 90 -0.14 6.68 -10.88
C HIS A 90 -1.57 6.48 -11.41
N THR A 91 -1.90 5.31 -11.97
CA THR A 91 -3.28 4.85 -12.35
C THR A 91 -4.09 5.75 -13.31
N ARG A 92 -3.54 6.86 -13.81
CA ARG A 92 -4.15 7.59 -14.94
C ARG A 92 -3.77 6.91 -16.25
N ARG A 93 -4.38 5.76 -16.51
CA ARG A 93 -4.22 4.97 -17.75
C ARG A 93 -4.88 5.63 -18.97
N GLU A 94 -5.35 6.87 -18.87
CA GLU A 94 -5.95 7.57 -20.00
C GLU A 94 -4.87 7.91 -21.05
N SER A 95 -4.89 7.16 -22.15
CA SER A 95 -4.19 7.41 -23.44
C SER A 95 -2.65 7.26 -23.47
N MET A 96 -2.05 6.37 -22.68
CA MET A 96 -0.70 5.90 -23.00
C MET A 96 -0.80 4.83 -24.09
N THR A 97 -0.29 5.18 -25.27
CA THR A 97 -0.14 4.24 -26.39
C THR A 97 1.14 3.44 -26.18
N ASP A 98 1.17 2.20 -26.67
CA ASP A 98 2.36 1.35 -26.63
C ASP A 98 3.57 2.04 -27.27
N GLU A 99 3.35 2.85 -28.32
CA GLU A 99 4.38 3.70 -28.93
C GLU A 99 5.06 4.64 -27.92
N LYS A 100 4.31 5.27 -27.02
CA LYS A 100 4.89 6.15 -25.98
C LYS A 100 5.64 5.35 -24.92
N LEU A 101 5.15 4.17 -24.57
CA LEU A 101 5.81 3.26 -23.64
C LEU A 101 7.15 2.81 -24.20
N LEU A 102 7.16 2.27 -25.42
CA LEU A 102 8.35 1.82 -26.14
C LEU A 102 9.36 2.96 -26.33
N LYS A 103 8.90 4.16 -26.69
CA LYS A 103 9.78 5.33 -26.80
C LYS A 103 10.40 5.72 -25.44
N GLY A 104 9.62 5.64 -24.36
CA GLY A 104 10.14 5.87 -23.00
C GLY A 104 11.20 4.85 -22.61
N THR A 105 10.98 3.58 -22.94
CA THR A 105 11.91 2.48 -22.73
C THR A 105 13.21 2.70 -23.50
N GLU A 106 13.12 2.99 -24.81
CA GLU A 106 14.29 3.21 -25.67
C GLU A 106 15.20 4.31 -25.11
N VAL A 107 14.59 5.38 -24.58
CA VAL A 107 15.32 6.46 -23.92
C VAL A 107 16.05 5.97 -22.68
N PHE A 108 15.42 5.17 -21.80
CA PHE A 108 16.10 4.62 -20.62
C PHE A 108 17.23 3.67 -20.99
N LEU A 109 17.02 2.77 -21.96
CA LEU A 109 18.06 1.85 -22.43
C LEU A 109 19.25 2.60 -23.05
N LYS A 110 18.99 3.67 -23.81
CA LYS A 110 20.03 4.54 -24.35
C LYS A 110 20.82 5.26 -23.26
N ILE A 111 20.15 5.73 -22.21
CA ILE A 111 20.80 6.32 -21.04
C ILE A 111 21.67 5.29 -20.32
N ALA A 112 21.17 4.07 -20.12
CA ALA A 112 21.91 2.98 -19.49
C ALA A 112 23.18 2.65 -20.28
N SER A 113 23.07 2.44 -21.60
CA SER A 113 24.19 2.17 -22.50
C SER A 113 25.30 3.22 -22.38
N LEU A 114 24.97 4.51 -22.44
CA LEU A 114 25.97 5.58 -22.34
C LEU A 114 26.69 5.60 -20.99
N HIS A 115 26.00 5.26 -19.90
CA HIS A 115 26.62 5.21 -18.58
C HIS A 115 27.48 3.96 -18.41
N ILE A 116 27.06 2.82 -18.97
CA ILE A 116 27.90 1.61 -19.04
C ILE A 116 29.20 1.91 -19.81
N ASP A 117 29.11 2.61 -20.95
CA ASP A 117 30.28 3.02 -21.74
C ASP A 117 31.18 4.03 -20.98
N GLU A 118 30.64 4.85 -20.08
CA GLU A 118 31.45 5.71 -19.20
C GLU A 118 32.14 4.90 -18.10
N ILE A 119 31.45 3.92 -17.50
CA ILE A 119 32.05 3.03 -16.49
C ILE A 119 33.20 2.25 -17.13
N GLU A 120 33.00 1.70 -18.33
CA GLU A 120 34.04 1.00 -19.09
C GLU A 120 35.23 1.90 -19.42
N ARG A 121 34.99 3.13 -19.90
CA ARG A 121 36.08 4.09 -20.14
C ARG A 121 36.86 4.46 -18.88
N LYS A 122 36.21 4.49 -17.72
CA LYS A 122 36.88 4.76 -16.43
C LYS A 122 37.66 3.56 -15.90
N ALA A 123 37.20 2.34 -16.20
CA ALA A 123 37.90 1.11 -15.84
C ALA A 123 39.22 0.92 -16.64
N GLY A 124 39.41 1.67 -17.73
CA GLY A 124 40.60 1.56 -18.58
C GLY A 124 40.53 0.40 -19.56
N PRO A 125 41.58 0.17 -20.38
CA PRO A 125 41.62 -0.98 -21.27
C PRO A 125 41.67 -2.27 -20.45
N LYS A 126 40.80 -3.24 -20.78
CA LYS A 126 40.86 -4.57 -20.19
C LYS A 126 42.24 -5.16 -20.46
N ILE A 127 43.04 -5.37 -19.42
CA ILE A 127 44.29 -6.12 -19.54
C ILE A 127 43.87 -7.55 -19.82
N VAL A 128 43.84 -7.92 -21.10
CA VAL A 128 43.55 -9.28 -21.54
C VAL A 128 44.78 -10.10 -21.19
N THR A 129 44.83 -10.61 -19.97
CA THR A 129 45.72 -11.70 -19.62
C THR A 129 45.25 -12.88 -20.45
N GLU A 130 46.04 -13.27 -21.45
CA GLU A 130 45.86 -14.47 -22.27
C GLU A 130 45.93 -15.71 -21.36
N SER A 131 44.86 -16.01 -20.63
CA SER A 131 44.74 -17.23 -19.84
C SER A 131 43.28 -17.62 -19.72
N GLU A 132 42.98 -18.75 -20.37
CA GLU A 132 41.77 -19.58 -20.26
C GLU A 132 40.42 -18.97 -20.64
N SER A 133 39.81 -19.62 -21.64
CA SER A 133 38.43 -19.43 -22.07
C SER A 133 37.47 -19.48 -20.88
N PRO A 134 36.68 -18.44 -20.61
CA PRO A 134 35.72 -18.46 -19.52
C PRO A 134 34.64 -19.52 -19.81
N PRO A 135 34.22 -20.29 -18.80
CA PRO A 135 33.10 -21.21 -18.94
C PRO A 135 31.85 -20.43 -19.38
N LYS A 136 31.17 -20.95 -20.40
CA LYS A 136 29.95 -20.40 -20.98
C LYS A 136 28.97 -20.04 -19.86
N PRO A 137 28.59 -18.75 -19.68
CA PRO A 137 27.69 -18.37 -18.60
C PRO A 137 26.34 -19.07 -18.79
N ALA A 138 25.87 -19.70 -17.71
CA ALA A 138 24.56 -20.34 -17.68
C ALA A 138 23.47 -19.26 -17.86
N PRO A 139 22.39 -19.55 -18.63
CA PRO A 139 21.34 -18.59 -18.91
C PRO A 139 20.69 -18.08 -17.61
N LEU A 140 20.61 -16.75 -17.50
CA LEU A 140 19.98 -16.03 -16.39
C LEU A 140 18.45 -16.14 -16.50
N ASN A 141 17.88 -17.22 -15.98
CA ASN A 141 16.42 -17.36 -15.82
C ASN A 141 15.92 -16.50 -14.66
N ARG A 142 15.55 -15.23 -14.95
CA ARG A 142 15.03 -14.31 -13.93
C ARG A 142 13.50 -14.39 -13.73
N PHE A 143 12.75 -15.08 -14.58
CA PHE A 143 11.28 -15.17 -14.47
C PHE A 143 10.65 -16.49 -14.97
N GLU A 144 11.34 -17.63 -14.84
CA GLU A 144 10.62 -18.90 -14.82
C GLU A 144 10.13 -19.18 -13.40
N SER A 145 8.81 -19.11 -13.22
CA SER A 145 8.15 -19.84 -12.16
C SER A 145 8.27 -21.34 -12.46
N ASN A 146 9.45 -21.92 -12.21
CA ASN A 146 9.63 -23.36 -12.15
C ASN A 146 8.97 -23.86 -10.86
N SER A 147 7.67 -24.15 -10.97
CA SER A 147 7.11 -25.28 -10.27
C SER A 147 7.72 -26.53 -10.88
N THR A 148 8.32 -27.38 -10.05
CA THR A 148 9.11 -28.60 -10.34
C THR A 148 10.61 -28.38 -10.51
N ASP A 149 11.26 -27.95 -9.42
CA ASP A 149 12.35 -28.72 -8.79
C ASP A 149 12.70 -28.04 -7.45
N GLU A 150 12.49 -28.78 -6.36
CA GLU A 150 12.73 -28.33 -4.98
C GLU A 150 14.24 -28.13 -4.74
N ALA A 151 14.77 -26.98 -5.14
CA ALA A 151 16.00 -26.47 -4.54
C ALA A 151 15.66 -25.95 -3.14
N GLU A 152 16.14 -26.66 -2.11
CA GLU A 152 15.99 -26.25 -0.71
C GLU A 152 16.31 -24.75 -0.54
N PRO A 153 15.41 -23.97 0.10
CA PRO A 153 15.62 -22.55 0.29
C PRO A 153 16.89 -22.35 1.11
N LYS A 154 17.87 -21.62 0.55
CA LYS A 154 19.06 -21.15 1.27
C LYS A 154 18.63 -20.22 2.40
N SER A 155 18.35 -20.82 3.54
CA SER A 155 18.07 -20.20 4.84
C SER A 155 19.31 -19.43 5.28
N TYR A 156 19.38 -18.15 4.95
CA TYR A 156 20.40 -17.26 5.52
C TYR A 156 20.19 -17.14 7.04
N ALA A 157 21.18 -17.64 7.78
CA ALA A 157 21.51 -17.40 9.18
C ALA A 157 20.36 -17.48 10.21
N THR A 158 20.37 -18.61 10.94
CA THR A 158 19.67 -18.90 12.20
C THR A 158 18.16 -19.15 12.09
N ARG A 159 17.78 -20.25 11.44
CA ARG A 159 16.59 -21.00 11.87
C ARG A 159 16.86 -21.51 13.28
N ILE A 160 16.63 -20.66 14.29
CA ILE A 160 16.62 -21.10 15.68
C ILE A 160 15.45 -22.07 15.76
N GLU A 161 15.74 -23.36 15.87
CA GLU A 161 14.76 -24.37 16.24
C GLU A 161 14.25 -24.04 17.63
N ARG A 162 13.27 -23.15 17.71
CA ARG A 162 12.50 -22.96 18.92
C ARG A 162 11.67 -24.22 19.06
N LYS A 163 11.91 -24.98 20.12
CA LYS A 163 10.90 -25.94 20.58
C LYS A 163 9.58 -25.17 20.63
N PRO A 164 8.50 -25.66 20.01
CA PRO A 164 7.21 -25.00 20.12
C PRO A 164 6.93 -24.85 21.60
N SER A 165 6.99 -23.61 22.10
CA SER A 165 6.59 -23.34 23.48
C SER A 165 5.16 -23.86 23.60
N PRO A 166 4.85 -24.66 24.63
CA PRO A 166 3.47 -25.08 24.86
C PRO A 166 2.61 -23.82 24.83
N MET A 167 1.52 -23.85 24.04
CA MET A 167 0.55 -22.74 23.96
C MET A 167 0.21 -22.33 25.39
N LEU A 168 0.72 -21.19 25.84
CA LEU A 168 0.45 -20.70 27.17
C LEU A 168 -0.92 -20.01 27.11
N ASP A 169 -1.88 -20.63 27.77
CA ASP A 169 -3.17 -20.01 28.04
C ASP A 169 -2.94 -18.69 28.76
N ALA A 170 -3.76 -17.69 28.45
CA ALA A 170 -3.61 -16.38 29.07
C ALA A 170 -3.84 -16.51 30.59
N ASP A 171 -2.94 -15.93 31.39
CA ASP A 171 -3.10 -15.95 32.84
C ASP A 171 -4.33 -15.13 33.26
N GLY A 172 -4.89 -15.43 34.44
CA GLY A 172 -6.06 -14.71 34.97
C GLY A 172 -5.87 -13.19 35.05
N GLY A 173 -4.63 -12.72 35.22
CA GLY A 173 -4.26 -11.30 35.25
C GLY A 173 -3.92 -10.67 33.90
N ASP A 174 -3.78 -11.45 32.83
CA ASP A 174 -3.40 -10.91 31.52
C ASP A 174 -4.48 -9.96 30.96
N PRO A 175 -4.09 -8.86 30.30
CA PRO A 175 -5.04 -7.96 29.67
C PRO A 175 -5.70 -8.61 28.45
N HIS A 176 -6.96 -8.23 28.21
CA HIS A 176 -7.67 -8.57 26.97
C HIS A 176 -7.11 -7.73 25.83
N VAL A 177 -6.71 -8.40 24.75
CA VAL A 177 -6.09 -7.74 23.59
C VAL A 177 -7.00 -7.90 22.38
N THR A 178 -7.15 -6.85 21.56
CA THR A 178 -7.90 -6.94 20.30
C THR A 178 -6.96 -7.26 19.12
N ALA A 179 -7.50 -7.83 18.04
CA ALA A 179 -6.77 -8.03 16.78
C ALA A 179 -6.18 -6.73 16.22
N SER A 180 -6.87 -5.60 16.43
CA SER A 180 -6.41 -4.25 16.04
C SER A 180 -5.25 -3.79 16.92
N THR A 181 -5.31 -4.01 18.24
CA THR A 181 -4.20 -3.77 19.16
C THR A 181 -2.94 -4.54 18.74
N LEU A 182 -3.07 -5.81 18.33
CA LEU A 182 -1.94 -6.62 17.84
C LEU A 182 -1.34 -6.07 16.55
N ALA A 183 -2.19 -5.66 15.61
CA ALA A 183 -1.77 -5.08 14.35
C ALA A 183 -1.00 -3.77 14.58
N GLU A 184 -1.54 -2.88 15.40
CA GLU A 184 -0.92 -1.60 15.73
C GLU A 184 0.36 -1.78 16.54
N TYR A 185 0.42 -2.74 17.46
CA TYR A 185 1.67 -3.10 18.16
C TYR A 185 2.76 -3.57 17.19
N THR A 186 2.37 -4.41 16.22
CA THR A 186 3.30 -4.91 15.18
C THR A 186 3.82 -3.79 14.28
N PHE A 187 3.00 -2.75 14.05
CA PHE A 187 3.42 -1.53 13.36
C PHE A 187 4.35 -0.68 14.24
N CYS A 188 3.95 -0.41 15.49
CA CYS A 188 4.67 0.40 16.45
C CYS A 188 4.20 0.09 17.89
N PRO A 189 5.10 -0.23 18.84
CA PRO A 189 4.70 -0.54 20.23
C PRO A 189 3.83 0.54 20.90
N ARG A 190 4.13 1.82 20.63
CA ARG A 190 3.34 2.96 21.12
C ARG A 190 1.91 2.98 20.57
N ALA A 191 1.74 2.62 19.30
CA ALA A 191 0.43 2.54 18.66
C ALA A 191 -0.40 1.40 19.26
N GLY A 192 0.22 0.26 19.55
CA GLY A 192 -0.42 -0.85 20.26
C GLY A 192 -0.98 -0.43 21.63
N VAL A 193 -0.16 0.23 22.46
CA VAL A 193 -0.61 0.73 23.78
C VAL A 193 -1.75 1.74 23.65
N LEU A 194 -1.63 2.73 22.76
CA LEU A 194 -2.70 3.72 22.52
C LEU A 194 -4.01 3.07 22.05
N THR A 195 -3.93 2.07 21.19
CA THR A 195 -5.11 1.34 20.69
C THR A 195 -5.80 0.57 21.81
N HIS A 196 -5.02 -0.05 22.72
CA HIS A 196 -5.57 -0.73 23.89
C HIS A 196 -6.21 0.25 24.88
N GLU A 197 -5.51 1.32 25.23
CA GLU A 197 -5.95 2.31 26.21
C GLU A 197 -7.17 3.12 25.74
N GLY A 198 -7.22 3.48 24.46
CA GLY A 198 -8.30 4.32 23.93
C GLY A 198 -9.64 3.62 23.79
N GLY A 199 -9.70 2.29 24.02
CA GLY A 199 -10.87 1.49 23.69
C GLY A 199 -11.27 1.65 22.22
N PHE A 200 -10.31 2.03 21.36
CA PHE A 200 -10.57 2.43 19.99
C PHE A 200 -11.12 1.20 19.26
N SER A 201 -12.42 1.20 18.97
CA SER A 201 -12.90 0.54 17.77
C SER A 201 -12.06 1.11 16.63
N ASP A 202 -11.37 0.25 15.89
CA ASP A 202 -10.50 0.72 14.83
C ASP A 202 -11.30 1.71 13.94
N PRO A 203 -10.84 2.95 13.72
CA PRO A 203 -11.55 3.85 12.85
C PRO A 203 -11.67 3.26 11.43
N GLU A 204 -10.86 2.28 11.02
CA GLU A 204 -11.11 1.51 9.78
C GLU A 204 -12.31 0.55 9.86
N GLU A 205 -12.66 0.10 11.08
CA GLU A 205 -13.88 -0.66 11.40
C GLU A 205 -15.10 0.28 11.51
N GLU A 206 -14.94 1.50 12.03
CA GLU A 206 -16.04 2.49 12.24
C GLU A 206 -16.27 3.51 11.12
N LEU A 207 -15.24 3.86 10.33
CA LEU A 207 -15.39 4.70 9.13
C LEU A 207 -16.52 4.12 8.29
N PRO A 208 -17.44 4.96 7.75
CA PRO A 208 -18.74 4.55 7.26
C PRO A 208 -18.58 3.24 6.50
N SER A 209 -19.13 2.23 7.17
CA SER A 209 -18.87 0.82 6.97
C SER A 209 -18.85 0.45 5.49
N LEU A 210 -18.29 -0.71 5.16
CA LEU A 210 -18.56 -1.32 3.86
C LEU A 210 -20.08 -1.55 3.63
N ALA A 211 -20.96 -1.23 4.59
CA ALA A 211 -22.40 -1.13 4.40
C ALA A 211 -22.87 0.20 3.78
N LEU A 212 -22.10 1.29 3.91
CA LEU A 212 -22.32 2.56 3.19
C LEU A 212 -21.56 2.64 1.86
N LEU A 213 -20.70 1.67 1.58
CA LEU A 213 -20.14 1.45 0.26
C LEU A 213 -20.89 0.29 -0.39
N PRO A 214 -21.94 0.54 -1.20
CA PRO A 214 -22.62 -0.45 -2.03
C PRO A 214 -21.71 -1.10 -3.10
N TRP A 215 -20.39 -1.14 -2.86
CA TRP A 215 -19.34 -1.35 -3.86
C TRP A 215 -18.75 -2.75 -3.82
N TYR A 216 -19.14 -3.60 -2.87
CA TYR A 216 -18.74 -5.02 -2.81
C TYR A 216 -19.94 -5.97 -2.86
N GLU A 217 -21.15 -5.41 -3.02
CA GLU A 217 -22.41 -6.13 -3.20
C GLU A 217 -22.92 -5.80 -4.60
N GLN A 218 -23.02 -6.81 -5.46
CA GLN A 218 -23.36 -6.60 -6.88
C GLN A 218 -24.70 -5.88 -7.05
N ALA A 219 -25.71 -6.26 -6.26
CA ALA A 219 -27.03 -5.63 -6.27
C ALA A 219 -26.95 -4.12 -5.98
N ALA A 220 -26.11 -3.75 -5.02
CA ALA A 220 -25.97 -2.36 -4.59
C ALA A 220 -25.17 -1.54 -5.62
N ILE A 221 -24.24 -2.15 -6.37
CA ILE A 221 -23.59 -1.52 -7.54
C ILE A 221 -24.61 -1.28 -8.65
N GLU A 222 -25.45 -2.26 -8.97
CA GLU A 222 -26.47 -2.13 -10.01
C GLU A 222 -27.53 -1.07 -9.64
N GLU A 223 -27.96 -1.00 -8.38
CA GLU A 223 -28.83 0.06 -7.88
C GLU A 223 -28.15 1.44 -7.98
N ALA A 224 -26.89 1.55 -7.53
CA ALA A 224 -26.15 2.80 -7.64
C ALA A 224 -25.92 3.21 -9.10
N TYR A 225 -25.72 2.25 -10.01
CA TYR A 225 -25.53 2.48 -11.43
C TYR A 225 -26.81 2.96 -12.10
N THR A 226 -27.94 2.30 -11.83
CA THR A 226 -29.26 2.70 -12.35
C THR A 226 -29.67 4.08 -11.84
N HIS A 227 -29.44 4.37 -10.54
CA HIS A 227 -29.66 5.70 -9.99
C HIS A 227 -28.75 6.75 -10.63
N ALA A 228 -27.45 6.46 -10.81
CA ALA A 228 -26.53 7.39 -11.48
C ALA A 228 -26.91 7.64 -12.95
N LEU A 229 -27.39 6.62 -13.66
CA LEU A 229 -27.87 6.72 -15.02
C LEU A 229 -29.15 7.57 -15.09
N TYR A 230 -30.09 7.37 -14.17
CA TYR A 230 -31.30 8.19 -14.06
C TYR A 230 -30.96 9.66 -13.82
N VAL A 231 -30.07 9.98 -12.87
CA VAL A 231 -29.63 11.35 -12.62
C VAL A 231 -28.98 11.95 -13.88
N LEU A 232 -28.13 11.19 -14.57
CA LEU A 232 -27.47 11.63 -15.80
C LEU A 232 -28.48 11.97 -16.91
N PHE A 233 -29.57 11.21 -17.05
CA PHE A 233 -30.66 11.48 -18.01
C PHE A 233 -31.64 12.56 -17.55
N ALA A 234 -31.88 12.70 -16.25
CA ALA A 234 -32.73 13.77 -15.71
C ALA A 234 -32.07 15.16 -15.85
N CYS A 235 -30.74 15.24 -15.81
CA CYS A 235 -29.97 16.48 -16.00
C CYS A 235 -30.34 17.29 -17.25
N PRO A 236 -30.30 16.72 -18.49
CA PRO A 236 -30.65 17.47 -19.70
C PRO A 236 -32.13 17.86 -19.72
N VAL A 237 -33.04 17.01 -19.22
CA VAL A 237 -34.48 17.34 -19.11
C VAL A 237 -34.70 18.53 -18.18
N GLY A 238 -34.06 18.52 -17.02
CA GLY A 238 -34.10 19.62 -16.06
C GLY A 238 -33.53 20.92 -16.61
N LEU A 239 -32.45 20.85 -17.40
CA LEU A 239 -31.90 22.03 -18.08
C LEU A 239 -32.88 22.59 -19.10
N VAL A 240 -33.44 21.75 -19.97
CA VAL A 240 -34.40 22.20 -21.00
C VAL A 240 -35.60 22.86 -20.33
N ALA A 241 -36.16 22.25 -19.28
CA ALA A 241 -37.25 22.83 -18.51
C ALA A 241 -36.86 24.19 -17.89
N ALA A 242 -35.69 24.28 -17.25
CA ALA A 242 -35.20 25.52 -16.65
C ALA A 242 -34.96 26.62 -17.69
N VAL A 243 -34.41 26.29 -18.86
CA VAL A 243 -34.22 27.23 -19.97
C VAL A 243 -35.57 27.73 -20.49
N VAL A 244 -36.54 26.84 -20.72
CA VAL A 244 -37.88 27.24 -21.19
C VAL A 244 -38.56 28.18 -20.19
N ILE A 245 -38.53 27.85 -18.89
CA ILE A 245 -39.10 28.70 -17.83
C ILE A 245 -38.40 30.06 -17.79
N LEU A 246 -37.06 30.08 -17.86
CA LEU A 246 -36.28 31.31 -17.86
C LEU A 246 -36.56 32.17 -19.10
N SER A 247 -36.69 31.55 -20.28
CA SER A 247 -37.02 32.23 -21.53
C SER A 247 -38.42 32.83 -21.50
N LEU A 248 -39.42 32.11 -20.98
CA LEU A 248 -40.81 32.61 -20.91
C LEU A 248 -40.96 33.76 -19.91
N THR A 249 -40.20 33.76 -18.81
CA THR A 249 -40.35 34.75 -17.73
C THR A 249 -39.56 36.04 -17.96
N LEU A 250 -38.46 35.99 -18.71
CA LEU A 250 -37.52 37.12 -18.85
C LEU A 250 -37.28 37.55 -20.30
N LEU A 251 -38.12 37.13 -21.24
CA LEU A 251 -37.97 37.53 -22.64
C LEU A 251 -38.02 39.06 -22.77
N GLY A 252 -36.95 39.64 -23.34
CA GLY A 252 -36.80 41.10 -23.49
C GLY A 252 -36.08 41.80 -22.34
N ASN A 253 -35.77 41.12 -21.24
CA ASN A 253 -34.98 41.69 -20.15
C ASN A 253 -33.47 41.57 -20.44
N PRO A 254 -32.66 42.65 -20.34
CA PRO A 254 -31.22 42.61 -20.60
C PRO A 254 -30.43 41.70 -19.64
N VAL A 255 -31.00 41.31 -18.50
CA VAL A 255 -30.40 40.38 -17.53
C VAL A 255 -30.48 38.91 -17.98
N TYR A 256 -31.40 38.58 -18.89
CA TYR A 256 -31.61 37.22 -19.41
C TYR A 256 -30.33 36.50 -19.88
N PRO A 257 -29.49 37.07 -20.77
CA PRO A 257 -28.30 36.37 -21.26
C PRO A 257 -27.31 36.05 -20.13
N LEU A 258 -27.20 36.91 -19.11
CA LEU A 258 -26.31 36.68 -17.97
C LEU A 258 -26.81 35.52 -17.11
N LEU A 259 -28.11 35.46 -16.82
CA LEU A 259 -28.72 34.35 -16.08
C LEU A 259 -28.62 33.03 -16.85
N LEU A 260 -28.80 33.07 -18.17
CA LEU A 260 -28.64 31.89 -19.01
C LEU A 260 -27.20 31.34 -18.97
N ILE A 261 -26.18 32.22 -19.03
CA ILE A 261 -24.78 31.84 -18.89
C ILE A 261 -24.53 31.20 -17.52
N VAL A 262 -25.04 31.79 -16.44
CA VAL A 262 -24.90 31.24 -15.07
C VAL A 262 -25.57 29.87 -14.96
N LEU A 263 -26.79 29.71 -15.50
CA LEU A 263 -27.53 28.46 -15.50
C LEU A 263 -26.78 27.36 -16.25
N VAL A 264 -26.33 27.63 -17.47
CA VAL A 264 -25.56 26.68 -18.30
C VAL A 264 -24.21 26.35 -17.64
N SER A 265 -23.52 27.34 -17.06
CA SER A 265 -22.26 27.11 -16.34
C SER A 265 -22.46 26.24 -15.09
N GLY A 266 -23.49 26.51 -14.31
CA GLY A 266 -23.85 25.69 -13.16
C GLY A 266 -24.22 24.26 -13.56
N TRP A 267 -25.00 24.12 -14.64
CA TRP A 267 -25.39 22.83 -15.18
C TRP A 267 -24.20 22.02 -15.70
N THR A 268 -23.28 22.63 -16.45
CA THR A 268 -22.09 21.91 -16.97
C THR A 268 -21.22 21.36 -15.84
N ILE A 269 -21.02 22.13 -14.75
CA ILE A 269 -20.31 21.65 -13.55
C ILE A 269 -21.05 20.48 -12.91
N PHE A 270 -22.37 20.55 -12.81
CA PHE A 270 -23.20 19.48 -12.24
C PHE A 270 -23.18 18.22 -13.12
N ALA A 271 -23.40 18.35 -14.43
CA ALA A 271 -23.37 17.27 -15.40
C ALA A 271 -21.99 16.58 -15.44
N TRP A 272 -20.90 17.35 -15.34
CA TRP A 272 -19.55 16.79 -15.24
C TRP A 272 -19.35 15.96 -13.97
N ARG A 273 -19.86 16.42 -12.82
CA ARG A 273 -19.83 15.65 -11.56
C ARG A 273 -20.67 14.38 -11.67
N ALA A 274 -21.87 14.47 -12.23
CA ALA A 274 -22.76 13.32 -12.45
C ALA A 274 -22.11 12.29 -13.39
N PHE A 275 -21.53 12.73 -14.50
CA PHE A 275 -20.80 11.88 -15.44
C PHE A 275 -19.60 11.19 -14.80
N ARG A 276 -18.79 11.92 -14.00
CA ARG A 276 -17.68 11.31 -13.24
C ARG A 276 -18.15 10.21 -12.29
N ARG A 277 -19.22 10.46 -11.54
CA ARG A 277 -19.81 9.48 -10.63
C ARG A 277 -20.36 8.26 -11.38
N TRP A 278 -21.08 8.48 -12.48
CA TRP A 278 -21.57 7.40 -13.35
C TRP A 278 -20.42 6.57 -13.91
N ARG A 279 -19.36 7.21 -14.41
CA ARG A 279 -18.18 6.51 -14.95
C ARG A 279 -17.46 5.70 -13.87
N GLU A 280 -17.31 6.24 -12.67
CA GLU A 280 -16.71 5.53 -11.53
C GLU A 280 -17.52 4.26 -11.18
N ILE A 281 -18.85 4.37 -11.10
CA ILE A 281 -19.72 3.22 -10.82
C ILE A 281 -19.73 2.25 -12.02
N GLY A 282 -19.71 2.76 -13.25
CA GLY A 282 -19.64 1.96 -14.47
C GLY A 282 -18.37 1.12 -14.55
N ASN A 283 -17.21 1.68 -14.22
CA ASN A 283 -15.95 0.93 -14.13
C ASN A 283 -16.02 -0.20 -13.09
N ARG A 284 -16.72 0.04 -11.98
CA ARG A 284 -16.92 -0.95 -10.92
C ARG A 284 -17.84 -2.09 -11.35
N ARG A 285 -18.95 -1.75 -12.01
CA ARG A 285 -19.86 -2.71 -12.62
C ARG A 285 -19.14 -3.57 -13.66
N LEU A 286 -18.34 -2.93 -14.51
CA LEU A 286 -17.54 -3.63 -15.51
C LEU A 286 -16.52 -4.56 -14.86
N ALA A 287 -15.86 -4.15 -13.78
CA ALA A 287 -14.95 -5.02 -13.04
C ALA A 287 -15.65 -6.26 -12.46
N ALA A 288 -16.88 -6.11 -11.96
CA ALA A 288 -17.67 -7.25 -11.49
C ALA A 288 -18.10 -8.18 -12.63
N GLN A 289 -18.44 -7.63 -13.80
CA GLN A 289 -18.86 -8.41 -14.98
C GLN A 289 -17.71 -9.11 -15.70
N LEU A 290 -16.53 -8.50 -15.72
CA LEU A 290 -15.33 -9.05 -16.37
C LEU A 290 -14.48 -9.92 -15.44
N ALA A 291 -14.92 -10.11 -14.19
CA ALA A 291 -14.22 -10.95 -13.24
C ALA A 291 -14.21 -12.40 -13.71
N THR A 292 -13.07 -13.05 -13.57
CA THR A 292 -12.92 -14.49 -13.79
C THR A 292 -12.95 -15.20 -12.45
N GLU A 293 -13.50 -16.42 -12.43
CA GLU A 293 -13.49 -17.27 -11.24
C GLU A 293 -12.07 -17.38 -10.66
N CYS A 294 -11.94 -17.13 -9.35
CA CYS A 294 -10.67 -17.19 -8.63
C CYS A 294 -10.88 -18.04 -7.38
N ASN A 295 -10.34 -19.27 -7.38
CA ASN A 295 -10.44 -20.19 -6.26
C ASN A 295 -9.03 -20.45 -5.68
N PRO A 296 -8.62 -19.74 -4.61
CA PRO A 296 -7.31 -19.93 -4.00
C PRO A 296 -7.15 -21.35 -3.50
N VAL A 297 -5.96 -21.94 -3.70
CA VAL A 297 -5.67 -23.31 -3.24
C VAL A 297 -5.48 -23.30 -1.72
N PRO A 298 -6.33 -24.00 -0.94
CA PRO A 298 -6.16 -24.10 0.51
C PRO A 298 -4.83 -24.79 0.86
N GLY A 299 -4.16 -24.36 1.93
CA GLY A 299 -2.90 -24.96 2.40
C GLY A 299 -1.65 -24.58 1.60
N LYS A 300 -1.76 -23.80 0.52
CA LYS A 300 -0.60 -23.28 -0.20
C LYS A 300 0.12 -22.25 0.67
N ASN A 301 1.40 -22.50 0.99
CA ASN A 301 2.21 -21.65 1.88
C ASN A 301 2.68 -20.31 1.26
N THR A 302 2.14 -19.91 0.11
CA THR A 302 2.53 -18.68 -0.59
C THR A 302 1.34 -17.74 -0.71
N PHE A 303 1.60 -16.43 -0.75
CA PHE A 303 0.59 -15.43 -1.08
C PHE A 303 0.05 -15.69 -2.49
N GLN A 304 -1.28 -15.69 -2.65
CA GLN A 304 -1.95 -15.86 -3.94
C GLN A 304 -2.70 -14.56 -4.25
N PRO A 305 -2.57 -14.01 -5.48
CA PRO A 305 -3.38 -12.88 -5.88
C PRO A 305 -4.84 -13.31 -5.99
N VAL A 306 -5.74 -12.48 -5.50
CA VAL A 306 -7.19 -12.74 -5.55
C VAL A 306 -7.93 -11.50 -6.04
N ASP A 307 -9.07 -11.75 -6.68
CA ASP A 307 -10.04 -10.71 -7.01
C ASP A 307 -11.34 -10.99 -6.25
N TRP A 308 -11.92 -9.96 -5.64
CA TRP A 308 -13.13 -10.05 -4.84
C TRP A 308 -14.28 -10.69 -5.61
N TRP A 309 -14.53 -10.26 -6.84
CA TRP A 309 -15.60 -10.79 -7.66
C TRP A 309 -15.28 -12.19 -8.15
N GLY A 310 -14.01 -12.46 -8.45
CA GLY A 310 -13.54 -13.81 -8.76
C GLY A 310 -13.80 -14.81 -7.64
N LEU A 311 -13.66 -14.40 -6.37
CA LEU A 311 -14.01 -15.22 -5.21
C LEU A 311 -15.52 -15.48 -5.12
N LEU A 312 -16.35 -14.45 -5.33
CA LEU A 312 -17.81 -14.64 -5.31
C LEU A 312 -18.27 -15.59 -6.43
N LEU A 313 -17.70 -15.46 -7.63
CA LEU A 313 -17.94 -16.38 -8.75
C LEU A 313 -17.47 -17.81 -8.43
N ALA A 314 -16.42 -17.96 -7.63
CA ALA A 314 -15.95 -19.26 -7.15
C ALA A 314 -16.84 -19.87 -6.06
N GLY A 315 -18.00 -19.26 -5.75
CA GLY A 315 -18.97 -19.77 -4.79
C GLY A 315 -18.66 -19.46 -3.32
N TYR A 316 -17.85 -18.44 -3.04
CA TYR A 316 -17.70 -17.92 -1.68
C TYR A 316 -18.88 -17.01 -1.33
N GLU A 317 -19.51 -17.25 -0.19
CA GLU A 317 -20.61 -16.46 0.33
C GLU A 317 -20.13 -15.40 1.32
N VAL A 318 -20.65 -14.17 1.22
CA VAL A 318 -20.20 -13.06 2.07
C VAL A 318 -21.08 -12.97 3.31
N ARG A 319 -20.48 -13.18 4.49
CA ARG A 319 -21.13 -12.95 5.78
C ARG A 319 -20.51 -11.75 6.51
N ARG A 320 -21.34 -11.02 7.27
CA ARG A 320 -20.89 -10.03 8.26
C ARG A 320 -21.07 -10.63 9.65
N PRO A 321 -20.05 -10.68 10.50
CA PRO A 321 -20.24 -11.12 11.87
C PRO A 321 -21.09 -10.10 12.63
N GLU A 322 -22.10 -10.58 13.35
CA GLU A 322 -23.02 -9.72 14.13
C GLU A 322 -22.30 -9.10 15.33
N ALA A 323 -21.53 -9.91 16.05
CA ALA A 323 -20.75 -9.53 17.22
C ALA A 323 -19.24 -9.68 16.98
N ALA A 324 -18.43 -9.18 17.92
CA ALA A 324 -17.00 -9.49 17.96
C ALA A 324 -16.81 -10.96 18.36
N LEU A 325 -15.82 -11.63 17.76
CA LEU A 325 -15.40 -12.97 18.13
C LEU A 325 -14.45 -12.85 19.33
N ASN A 326 -14.63 -13.70 20.34
CA ASN A 326 -13.85 -13.69 21.56
C ASN A 326 -13.32 -15.08 21.88
N ASP A 327 -12.01 -15.19 22.08
CA ASP A 327 -11.38 -16.38 22.64
C ASP A 327 -10.95 -16.06 24.07
N GLU A 328 -11.71 -16.58 25.04
CA GLU A 328 -11.46 -16.40 26.48
C GLU A 328 -10.15 -17.05 26.93
N ARG A 329 -9.78 -18.19 26.34
CA ARG A 329 -8.55 -18.92 26.66
C ARG A 329 -7.33 -18.08 26.29
N TRP A 330 -7.42 -17.41 25.15
CA TRP A 330 -6.38 -16.52 24.66
C TRP A 330 -6.63 -15.06 24.98
N LYS A 331 -7.64 -14.68 25.79
CA LYS A 331 -8.07 -13.29 26.03
C LYS A 331 -7.87 -12.38 24.82
N LEU A 332 -8.32 -12.87 23.67
CA LEU A 332 -8.16 -12.26 22.36
C LEU A 332 -9.55 -11.99 21.80
N SER A 333 -9.77 -10.79 21.27
CA SER A 333 -11.03 -10.45 20.60
C SER A 333 -10.79 -9.76 19.28
N GLY A 334 -11.79 -9.77 18.41
CA GLY A 334 -11.75 -9.06 17.14
C GLY A 334 -13.01 -9.27 16.34
N LYS A 335 -13.37 -8.26 15.54
CA LYS A 335 -14.53 -8.33 14.65
C LYS A 335 -14.06 -8.25 13.20
N PRO A 336 -13.89 -9.39 12.50
CA PRO A 336 -13.51 -9.35 11.10
C PRO A 336 -14.59 -8.59 10.30
N ARG A 337 -14.17 -7.77 9.34
CA ARG A 337 -15.11 -6.90 8.63
C ARG A 337 -16.08 -7.69 7.75
N ARG A 338 -15.55 -8.73 7.10
CA ARG A 338 -16.28 -9.71 6.29
C ARG A 338 -15.64 -11.08 6.53
N ILE A 339 -16.46 -12.11 6.44
CA ILE A 339 -16.04 -13.49 6.37
C ILE A 339 -16.57 -14.04 5.05
N LEU A 340 -15.73 -14.77 4.32
CA LEU A 340 -16.13 -15.52 3.14
C LEU A 340 -16.29 -16.99 3.52
N ASP A 341 -17.52 -17.49 3.43
CA ASP A 341 -17.86 -18.87 3.76
C ASP A 341 -17.89 -19.72 2.49
N LYS A 342 -17.28 -20.92 2.52
CA LYS A 342 -17.33 -21.90 1.41
C LYS A 342 -17.18 -23.31 1.97
N GLY A 343 -18.29 -24.06 2.03
CA GLY A 343 -18.31 -25.39 2.64
C GLY A 343 -18.01 -25.31 4.13
N THR A 344 -16.93 -25.97 4.58
CA THR A 344 -16.48 -25.94 5.99
C THR A 344 -15.44 -24.85 6.26
N MET A 345 -15.16 -23.99 5.27
CA MET A 345 -14.16 -22.93 5.39
C MET A 345 -14.82 -21.58 5.67
N SER A 346 -14.21 -20.81 6.55
CA SER A 346 -14.59 -19.43 6.86
C SER A 346 -13.34 -18.56 6.84
N ILE A 347 -13.27 -17.66 5.86
CA ILE A 347 -12.05 -16.91 5.52
C ILE A 347 -12.23 -15.43 5.90
N PRO A 348 -11.46 -14.89 6.85
CA PRO A 348 -11.57 -13.49 7.23
C PRO A 348 -10.99 -12.58 6.14
N VAL A 349 -11.65 -11.46 5.91
CA VAL A 349 -11.23 -10.44 4.93
C VAL A 349 -10.93 -9.13 5.63
N HIS A 350 -9.70 -8.65 5.47
CA HIS A 350 -9.23 -7.35 5.92
C HIS A 350 -8.99 -6.45 4.70
N ARG A 351 -9.29 -5.16 4.81
CA ARG A 351 -9.06 -4.18 3.73
C ARG A 351 -8.08 -3.13 4.21
N ILE A 352 -7.05 -2.86 3.41
CA ILE A 352 -6.10 -1.79 3.68
C ILE A 352 -6.45 -0.53 2.88
N ARG A 353 -6.02 0.65 3.35
CA ARG A 353 -6.33 1.93 2.66
C ARG A 353 -5.57 2.13 1.34
N LYS A 354 -4.38 1.53 1.20
CA LYS A 354 -3.52 1.71 0.03
C LYS A 354 -4.06 0.89 -1.14
N PRO A 355 -4.18 1.46 -2.36
CA PRO A 355 -4.70 0.74 -3.53
C PRO A 355 -3.79 -0.36 -4.03
N GLU A 356 -2.50 -0.25 -3.74
CA GLU A 356 -1.46 -1.21 -4.10
C GLU A 356 -0.36 -1.16 -3.03
N GLY A 357 0.45 -2.21 -2.95
CA GLY A 357 1.63 -2.28 -2.10
C GLY A 357 1.82 -3.64 -1.44
N PRO A 358 2.94 -3.84 -0.74
CA PRO A 358 3.21 -5.09 -0.05
C PRO A 358 2.26 -5.27 1.13
N VAL A 359 1.89 -6.53 1.39
CA VAL A 359 1.22 -6.91 2.64
C VAL A 359 2.23 -6.78 3.78
N LEU A 360 2.03 -5.78 4.64
CA LEU A 360 2.92 -5.49 5.76
C LEU A 360 2.69 -6.49 6.93
N PRO A 361 3.69 -6.67 7.82
CA PRO A 361 3.57 -7.57 8.96
C PRO A 361 2.33 -7.36 9.84
N GLN A 362 1.91 -6.11 10.05
CA GLN A 362 0.69 -5.79 10.81
C GLN A 362 -0.58 -6.37 10.17
N HIS A 363 -0.67 -6.39 8.83
CA HIS A 363 -1.82 -6.94 8.13
C HIS A 363 -1.84 -8.48 8.26
N ILE A 364 -0.67 -9.10 8.21
CA ILE A 364 -0.51 -10.56 8.41
C ILE A 364 -1.01 -10.91 9.82
N VAL A 365 -0.45 -10.28 10.86
CA VAL A 365 -0.81 -10.56 12.26
C VAL A 365 -2.30 -10.35 12.49
N ARG A 366 -2.90 -9.28 11.96
CA ARG A 366 -4.33 -9.01 12.10
C ARG A 366 -5.19 -10.10 11.48
N VAL A 367 -4.87 -10.50 10.25
CA VAL A 367 -5.63 -11.55 9.55
C VAL A 367 -5.46 -12.89 10.25
N MET A 368 -4.27 -13.22 10.73
CA MET A 368 -4.05 -14.44 11.52
C MET A 368 -4.82 -14.43 12.83
N ALA A 369 -4.90 -13.29 13.52
CA ALA A 369 -5.73 -13.16 14.72
C ALA A 369 -7.19 -13.48 14.41
N HIS A 370 -7.73 -12.99 13.28
CA HIS A 370 -9.09 -13.33 12.86
C HIS A 370 -9.25 -14.80 12.43
N CYS A 371 -8.27 -15.40 11.75
CA CYS A 371 -8.30 -16.82 11.42
C CYS A 371 -8.40 -17.66 12.70
N HIS A 372 -7.57 -17.35 13.70
CA HIS A 372 -7.58 -18.01 15.01
C HIS A 372 -8.92 -17.84 15.71
N LEU A 373 -9.47 -16.62 15.75
CA LEU A 373 -10.75 -16.35 16.39
C LEU A 373 -11.90 -17.13 15.72
N ILE A 374 -11.93 -17.22 14.39
CA ILE A 374 -12.93 -18.02 13.65
C ILE A 374 -12.79 -19.50 14.00
N GLU A 375 -11.56 -20.04 13.97
CA GLU A 375 -11.28 -21.44 14.33
C GLU A 375 -11.69 -21.76 15.77
N ALA A 376 -11.38 -20.87 16.72
CA ALA A 376 -11.65 -21.06 18.15
C ALA A 376 -13.13 -20.91 18.52
N THR A 377 -13.85 -19.99 17.88
CA THR A 377 -15.24 -19.66 18.26
C THR A 377 -16.30 -20.36 17.41
N GLU A 378 -16.06 -20.51 16.11
CA GLU A 378 -17.02 -21.08 15.17
C GLU A 378 -16.67 -22.55 14.83
N GLY A 379 -15.45 -23.02 15.14
CA GLY A 379 -14.97 -24.35 14.77
C GLY A 379 -14.76 -24.54 13.26
N ALA A 380 -14.83 -23.46 12.48
CA ALA A 380 -14.65 -23.46 11.04
C ALA A 380 -13.17 -23.47 10.66
N ASN A 381 -12.82 -24.05 9.51
CA ASN A 381 -11.44 -24.08 9.03
C ASN A 381 -11.07 -22.77 8.34
N SER A 382 -9.99 -22.10 8.77
CA SER A 382 -9.51 -20.85 8.16
C SER A 382 -8.09 -21.04 7.59
N PRO A 383 -7.92 -21.77 6.47
CA PRO A 383 -6.62 -22.12 5.91
C PRO A 383 -5.79 -20.91 5.42
N PHE A 384 -6.44 -19.78 5.20
CA PHE A 384 -5.83 -18.50 4.89
C PHE A 384 -6.80 -17.39 5.29
N GLY A 385 -6.34 -16.14 5.25
CA GLY A 385 -7.23 -14.98 5.20
C GLY A 385 -6.88 -14.08 4.02
N ILE A 386 -7.65 -13.01 3.81
CA ILE A 386 -7.52 -12.17 2.62
C ILE A 386 -7.24 -10.73 3.03
N VAL A 387 -6.25 -10.11 2.38
CA VAL A 387 -5.99 -8.67 2.47
C VAL A 387 -6.37 -8.02 1.15
N LEU A 388 -7.48 -7.28 1.12
CA LEU A 388 -7.92 -6.48 -0.02
C LEU A 388 -7.24 -5.12 -0.03
N PHE A 389 -6.86 -4.65 -1.21
CA PHE A 389 -6.28 -3.34 -1.39
C PHE A 389 -7.36 -2.24 -1.51
N GLY A 390 -7.02 -1.04 -1.09
CA GLY A 390 -7.97 0.05 -0.91
C GLY A 390 -8.46 0.64 -2.22
N ASN A 391 -9.79 0.70 -2.42
CA ASN A 391 -10.40 1.21 -3.65
C ASN A 391 -10.13 0.33 -4.88
N THR A 392 -9.68 -0.90 -4.67
CA THR A 392 -9.60 -1.93 -5.70
C THR A 392 -10.40 -3.17 -5.25
N TYR A 393 -10.61 -4.09 -6.17
CA TYR A 393 -11.17 -5.41 -5.88
C TYR A 393 -10.07 -6.48 -5.75
N GLN A 394 -8.82 -6.06 -5.91
CA GLN A 394 -7.67 -6.94 -5.84
C GLN A 394 -7.24 -7.11 -4.40
N GLY A 395 -6.68 -8.27 -4.10
CA GLY A 395 -6.09 -8.58 -2.82
C GLY A 395 -5.06 -9.70 -2.92
N MET A 396 -4.55 -10.08 -1.76
CA MET A 396 -3.64 -11.21 -1.61
C MET A 396 -4.14 -12.12 -0.49
N THR A 397 -4.00 -13.44 -0.65
CA THR A 397 -4.18 -14.38 0.46
C THR A 397 -2.99 -14.32 1.40
N VAL A 398 -3.25 -14.43 2.70
CA VAL A 398 -2.25 -14.63 3.75
C VAL A 398 -2.42 -16.06 4.26
N PRO A 399 -1.51 -16.99 3.95
CA PRO A 399 -1.67 -18.39 4.31
C PRO A 399 -1.58 -18.59 5.82
N ASN A 400 -2.44 -19.44 6.39
CA ASN A 400 -2.45 -19.72 7.84
C ASN A 400 -1.38 -20.77 8.20
N THR A 401 -0.12 -20.46 7.90
CA THR A 401 1.02 -21.34 8.16
C THR A 401 1.43 -21.30 9.63
N ASN A 402 2.14 -22.33 10.10
CA ASN A 402 2.71 -22.35 11.46
C ASN A 402 3.60 -21.12 11.73
N GLU A 403 4.37 -20.67 10.74
CA GLU A 403 5.19 -19.47 10.85
C GLU A 403 4.35 -18.21 11.13
N HIS A 404 3.23 -18.04 10.44
CA HIS A 404 2.35 -16.88 10.66
C HIS A 404 1.58 -16.98 11.99
N ARG A 405 1.23 -18.20 12.43
CA ARG A 405 0.69 -18.45 13.78
C ARG A 405 1.70 -18.12 14.88
N GLU A 406 2.96 -18.50 14.70
CA GLU A 406 4.06 -18.14 15.63
C GLU A 406 4.28 -16.63 15.71
N ARG A 407 4.17 -15.92 14.58
CA ARG A 407 4.25 -14.44 14.55
C ARG A 407 3.10 -13.81 15.32
N LEU A 408 1.87 -14.31 15.15
CA LEU A 408 0.70 -13.89 15.93
C LEU A 408 0.94 -14.09 17.43
N HIS A 409 1.36 -15.30 17.82
CA HIS A 409 1.64 -15.64 19.21
C HIS A 409 2.71 -14.73 19.83
N THR A 410 3.83 -14.58 19.13
CA THR A 410 4.93 -13.70 19.57
C THR A 410 4.47 -12.25 19.72
N ALA A 411 3.58 -11.77 18.82
CA ALA A 411 3.02 -10.44 18.93
C ALA A 411 2.08 -10.31 20.14
N LEU A 412 1.28 -11.34 20.44
CA LEU A 412 0.37 -11.39 21.57
C LEU A 412 1.09 -11.37 22.92
N GLU A 413 2.09 -12.22 23.11
CA GLU A 413 2.90 -12.22 24.34
C GLU A 413 3.57 -10.85 24.57
N ARG A 414 4.18 -10.30 23.52
CA ARG A 414 4.90 -9.04 23.60
C ARG A 414 3.99 -7.85 23.88
N VAL A 415 2.80 -7.80 23.27
CA VAL A 415 1.88 -6.69 23.51
C VAL A 415 1.30 -6.76 24.93
N ARG A 416 1.03 -7.95 25.47
CA ARG A 416 0.60 -8.12 26.86
C ARG A 416 1.65 -7.64 27.83
N ALA A 417 2.88 -8.12 27.69
CA ALA A 417 3.99 -7.70 28.53
C ALA A 417 4.15 -6.17 28.48
N MET A 418 4.08 -5.57 27.30
CA MET A 418 4.16 -4.11 27.13
C MET A 418 2.99 -3.37 27.82
N ILE A 419 1.75 -3.87 27.70
CA ILE A 419 0.58 -3.27 28.35
C ILE A 419 0.71 -3.35 29.88
N ILE A 420 1.12 -4.50 30.41
CA ILE A 420 1.34 -4.70 31.85
C ILE A 420 2.41 -3.74 32.37
N GLU A 421 3.59 -3.70 31.73
CA GLU A 421 4.69 -2.78 32.08
C GLU A 421 4.27 -1.31 31.98
N SER A 422 3.46 -0.96 30.97
CA SER A 422 2.98 0.42 30.77
C SER A 422 1.94 0.84 31.81
N ASN A 423 1.05 -0.08 32.20
CA ASN A 423 0.03 0.16 33.24
C ASN A 423 0.64 0.27 34.63
N ALA A 424 1.69 -0.51 34.93
CA ALA A 424 2.45 -0.38 36.16
C ALA A 424 3.28 0.92 36.23
N GLY A 425 3.43 1.65 35.12
CA GLY A 425 4.27 2.84 35.02
C GLY A 425 5.78 2.52 35.04
N GLU A 426 6.15 1.25 35.04
CA GLU A 426 7.53 0.78 35.13
C GLU A 426 8.32 1.06 33.86
N ARG A 427 7.67 0.93 32.69
CA ARG A 427 8.32 1.14 31.40
C ARG A 427 7.38 1.75 30.37
N GLN A 428 7.84 2.81 29.72
CA GLN A 428 7.18 3.31 28.53
C GLN A 428 7.65 2.56 27.28
N PRO A 429 6.76 2.28 26.32
CA PRO A 429 7.16 1.72 25.04
C PRO A 429 8.26 2.57 24.39
N PRO A 430 9.35 1.94 23.91
CA PRO A 430 10.47 2.67 23.33
C PRO A 430 10.02 3.47 22.11
N GLU A 431 10.75 4.55 21.81
CA GLU A 431 10.56 5.26 20.55
C GLU A 431 10.81 4.30 19.37
N PRO A 432 10.00 4.36 18.29
CA PRO A 432 10.23 3.53 17.13
C PRO A 432 11.60 3.81 16.52
N VAL A 433 12.41 2.76 16.38
CA VAL A 433 13.82 2.83 15.92
C VAL A 433 13.92 3.54 14.57
N THR A 434 13.02 3.21 13.65
CA THR A 434 12.93 3.84 12.34
C THR A 434 11.96 5.01 12.36
N GLY A 435 12.49 6.24 12.31
CA GLY A 435 11.67 7.47 12.30
C GLY A 435 10.60 7.51 11.19
N ASN A 436 10.81 6.80 10.08
CA ASN A 436 9.88 6.71 8.97
C ASN A 436 8.55 6.02 9.32
N VAL A 437 8.49 5.19 10.37
CA VAL A 437 7.23 4.59 10.85
C VAL A 437 6.25 5.66 11.31
N CYS A 438 6.77 6.76 11.88
CA CYS A 438 5.93 7.85 12.37
C CYS A 438 5.47 8.83 11.29
N SER A 439 6.03 8.81 10.07
CA SER A 439 5.80 9.84 9.05
C SER A 439 4.32 9.98 8.67
N ALA A 440 3.61 8.85 8.64
CA ALA A 440 2.20 8.73 8.28
C ALA A 440 1.35 8.01 9.35
N CYS A 441 1.87 7.87 10.58
CA CYS A 441 1.14 7.26 11.69
C CYS A 441 -0.03 8.14 12.12
N HIS A 442 -1.23 7.56 12.24
CA HIS A 442 -2.43 8.32 12.59
C HIS A 442 -2.39 8.85 14.04
N PHE A 443 -1.84 8.10 14.99
CA PHE A 443 -1.59 8.58 16.36
C PHE A 443 -0.55 9.70 16.46
N GLY A 444 0.32 9.84 15.44
CA GLY A 444 1.28 10.93 15.35
C GLY A 444 0.76 12.17 14.64
N HIS A 445 -0.49 12.13 14.15
CA HIS A 445 -1.07 13.17 13.34
C HIS A 445 -1.43 14.40 14.19
N PRO A 446 -0.96 15.61 13.84
CA PRO A 446 -1.28 16.80 14.62
C PRO A 446 -2.75 17.19 14.43
N ARG A 447 -3.43 17.43 15.54
CA ARG A 447 -4.77 18.03 15.64
C ARG A 447 -4.68 19.40 16.30
N SER A 448 -5.60 20.29 15.96
CA SER A 448 -5.65 21.64 16.55
C SER A 448 -6.16 21.56 17.98
N ILE A 449 -5.48 22.18 18.95
CA ILE A 449 -5.93 22.21 20.36
C ILE A 449 -7.29 22.92 20.52
N ALA A 450 -7.64 23.81 19.59
CA ALA A 450 -8.94 24.49 19.59
C ALA A 450 -10.14 23.55 19.29
N LEU A 451 -9.88 22.31 18.88
CA LEU A 451 -10.93 21.28 18.76
C LEU A 451 -10.96 20.53 20.09
N ASP A 452 -12.14 20.32 20.68
CA ASP A 452 -12.32 19.57 21.95
C ASP A 452 -12.02 18.05 21.81
N ASP A 453 -11.17 17.67 20.85
CA ASP A 453 -10.79 16.30 20.54
C ASP A 453 -9.56 15.91 21.38
N LYS A 454 -9.78 15.62 22.67
CA LYS A 454 -8.74 15.19 23.60
C LYS A 454 -8.38 13.72 23.38
N THR A 455 -7.11 13.40 23.59
CA THR A 455 -6.66 12.00 23.62
C THR A 455 -7.28 11.29 24.82
N MET A 456 -7.97 10.18 24.59
CA MET A 456 -8.64 9.41 25.65
C MET A 456 -7.78 8.22 26.09
N ARG A 457 -7.69 7.99 27.40
CA ARG A 457 -7.03 6.86 28.03
C ARG A 457 -7.99 6.24 29.04
N TYR A 458 -8.45 5.03 28.80
CA TYR A 458 -9.45 4.34 29.64
C TYR A 458 -10.65 5.25 29.94
N GLU A 459 -11.19 5.89 28.89
CA GLU A 459 -12.30 6.85 28.97
C GLU A 459 -12.00 8.16 29.73
N GLU A 460 -10.75 8.38 30.14
CA GLU A 460 -10.31 9.63 30.77
C GLU A 460 -9.53 10.50 29.76
N PRO A 461 -9.86 11.79 29.60
CA PRO A 461 -9.13 12.68 28.72
C PRO A 461 -7.76 13.04 29.30
N LEU A 462 -6.70 12.93 28.48
CA LEU A 462 -5.36 13.37 28.83
C LEU A 462 -5.15 14.87 28.56
N ASP A 463 -4.25 15.48 29.33
CA ASP A 463 -3.78 16.82 29.04
C ASP A 463 -2.97 16.82 27.74
N PRO A 464 -3.26 17.74 26.80
CA PRO A 464 -2.56 17.78 25.53
C PRO A 464 -1.10 18.18 25.73
N ALA A 465 -0.18 17.57 24.98
CA ALA A 465 1.22 17.99 24.90
C ALA A 465 1.40 18.95 23.71
N PRO A 466 1.37 20.27 23.92
CA PRO A 466 1.29 21.24 22.83
C PRO A 466 2.56 21.33 21.99
N PHE A 467 2.37 21.35 20.68
CA PHE A 467 3.33 21.77 19.67
C PHE A 467 2.82 23.02 18.97
N HIS A 468 3.69 23.92 18.50
CA HIS A 468 3.28 25.11 17.77
C HIS A 468 4.04 25.30 16.47
N ASN A 469 3.39 25.92 15.47
CA ASN A 469 4.03 26.33 14.21
C ASN A 469 4.28 27.85 14.13
N GLY A 470 4.23 28.54 15.28
CA GLY A 470 4.31 29.99 15.41
C GLY A 470 2.97 30.73 15.29
N LYS A 471 1.91 30.10 14.77
CA LYS A 471 0.57 30.72 14.65
C LYS A 471 -0.53 29.96 15.38
N ARG A 472 -0.44 28.63 15.43
CA ARG A 472 -1.43 27.74 16.01
C ARG A 472 -0.74 26.68 16.86
N ALA A 473 -1.44 26.25 17.90
CA ALA A 473 -1.04 25.15 18.75
C ALA A 473 -1.77 23.86 18.32
N PHE A 474 -1.03 22.76 18.36
CA PHE A 474 -1.45 21.43 17.94
C PHE A 474 -1.05 20.41 19.00
N HIS A 475 -1.67 19.25 18.99
CA HIS A 475 -1.32 18.11 19.84
C HIS A 475 -1.56 16.81 19.06
N CYS A 476 -1.20 15.65 19.60
CA CYS A 476 -1.46 14.35 18.98
C CYS A 476 -1.43 13.24 20.04
N ASP A 477 -2.10 12.11 19.80
CA ASP A 477 -2.24 11.03 20.81
C ASP A 477 -0.89 10.52 21.34
N CYS A 478 0.07 10.30 20.44
CA CYS A 478 1.44 9.92 20.82
C CYS A 478 2.15 10.98 21.68
N GLY A 479 1.83 12.25 21.46
CA GLY A 479 2.40 13.36 22.21
C GLY A 479 1.81 13.48 23.59
N ASP A 480 0.49 13.42 23.67
CA ASP A 480 -0.26 13.56 24.92
C ASP A 480 0.08 12.41 25.87
N ARG A 481 0.12 11.16 25.36
CA ARG A 481 0.36 9.97 26.20
C ARG A 481 1.82 9.77 26.62
N PHE A 482 2.79 10.13 25.77
CA PHE A 482 4.21 9.84 25.98
C PHE A 482 5.07 11.09 26.17
N ASN A 483 4.47 12.27 26.28
CA ASN A 483 5.15 13.57 26.30
C ASN A 483 6.23 13.67 25.21
N TRP A 484 5.88 13.23 24.00
CA TRP A 484 6.82 13.02 22.91
C TRP A 484 6.38 13.69 21.61
N LYS A 485 7.31 14.34 20.88
CA LYS A 485 7.00 14.87 19.55
C LYS A 485 7.28 13.81 18.47
N PRO A 486 6.27 13.12 17.92
CA PRO A 486 6.51 12.12 16.89
C PRO A 486 7.12 12.76 15.63
N LYS A 487 8.01 12.02 14.97
CA LYS A 487 8.63 12.39 13.68
C LYS A 487 7.64 12.25 12.50
N HIS A 488 6.42 12.76 12.68
CA HIS A 488 5.38 12.78 11.66
C HIS A 488 5.65 13.89 10.63
N ASP A 489 5.33 13.65 9.35
CA ASP A 489 5.65 14.57 8.26
C ASP A 489 5.04 15.96 8.48
N ARG A 490 3.80 15.98 9.01
CA ARG A 490 3.09 17.21 9.38
C ARG A 490 3.69 17.93 10.60
N ASN A 491 4.39 17.22 11.47
CA ASN A 491 5.01 17.78 12.69
C ASN A 491 6.42 18.32 12.44
N ARG A 492 7.01 18.08 11.26
CA ARG A 492 8.40 18.43 10.95
C ARG A 492 8.73 19.90 11.20
N LYS A 493 7.78 20.82 10.95
CA LYS A 493 7.95 22.28 11.12
C LYS A 493 7.48 22.82 12.47
N MET A 494 6.90 21.99 13.33
CA MET A 494 6.39 22.42 14.64
C MET A 494 7.51 22.41 15.68
N ARG A 495 7.40 23.19 16.75
CA ARG A 495 8.27 23.13 17.93
C ARG A 495 7.45 22.73 19.16
N ARG A 496 8.08 22.11 20.16
CA ARG A 496 7.41 21.90 21.45
C ARG A 496 7.21 23.27 22.10
N LEU A 497 6.05 23.47 22.72
CA LEU A 497 5.83 24.62 23.59
C LEU A 497 6.52 24.27 24.92
N GLU A 498 7.62 24.95 25.24
CA GLU A 498 8.34 24.80 26.52
C GLU A 498 7.60 25.48 27.67
#